data_AF-A0A6B0VTP1-F1
#
_entry.id   AF-A0A6B0VTP1-F1
#
_cell.length_a   1.000
_cell.length_b   1.000
_cell.length_c   1.000
_cell.angle_alpha   90.00
_cell.angle_beta   90.00
_cell.angle_gamma   90.00
#
_symmetry.space_group_name_H-M   'P 1'
#
loop_
_entity.id
_entity.type
_entity.pdbx_description
1 polymer ?
#
loop_
_entity_poly.entity_id
_entity_poly.type
_entity_poly.pdbx_seq_one_letter_code
_entity_poly.pdbx_strand_id
1 'polypeptide(L)' 'MTATLTDDEVGKKVVDAEGKELGIVAKVEGGRASVDPNPSVAEQVLASIGVEGEDDEDYLVTEDMIDRIGEEIVLNGDI' A
#
# COMPACT_ATOMS: atom_id res chain seq x y z
N MET A 1 -10.42 -14.84 -9.15
CA MET A 1 -10.87 -14.64 -7.76
C MET A 1 -10.56 -13.21 -7.45
N THR A 2 -11.58 -12.37 -7.29
CA THR A 2 -11.41 -10.96 -6.90
C THR A 2 -10.85 -10.94 -5.49
N ALA A 3 -9.67 -10.37 -5.33
CA ALA A 3 -9.00 -10.30 -4.05
C ALA A 3 -9.70 -9.20 -3.23
N THR A 4 -10.60 -9.58 -2.34
CA THR A 4 -11.40 -8.62 -1.59
C THR A 4 -10.60 -8.07 -0.43
N LEU A 5 -10.42 -6.76 -0.43
CA LEU A 5 -9.73 -6.08 0.63
C LEU A 5 -10.67 -5.88 1.82
N THR A 6 -10.39 -6.54 2.94
CA THR A 6 -11.20 -6.51 4.16
C THR A 6 -10.36 -6.18 5.39
N ASP A 7 -11.00 -5.93 6.54
CA ASP A 7 -10.31 -5.64 7.81
C ASP A 7 -9.34 -6.75 8.25
N ASP A 8 -9.52 -7.98 7.76
CA ASP A 8 -8.58 -9.10 7.99
C ASP A 8 -7.18 -8.84 7.37
N GLU A 9 -7.13 -7.96 6.39
CA GLU A 9 -5.89 -7.55 5.72
C GLU A 9 -5.16 -6.43 6.47
N VAL A 10 -5.77 -5.85 7.52
CA VAL A 10 -5.15 -4.82 8.35
C VAL A 10 -3.95 -5.41 9.10
N GLY A 11 -2.82 -4.71 9.07
CA GLY A 11 -1.56 -5.16 9.62
C GLY A 11 -0.74 -6.07 8.70
N LYS A 12 -1.26 -6.43 7.51
CA LYS A 12 -0.46 -7.16 6.52
C LYS A 12 0.57 -6.24 5.87
N LYS A 13 1.67 -6.86 5.45
CA LYS A 13 2.71 -6.19 4.68
C LYS A 13 2.22 -5.95 3.26
N VAL A 14 2.53 -4.77 2.76
CA VAL A 14 2.28 -4.38 1.38
C VAL A 14 3.61 -4.33 0.67
N VAL A 15 3.70 -5.08 -0.41
CA VAL A 15 4.89 -5.20 -1.23
C VAL A 15 4.57 -4.83 -2.67
N ASP A 16 5.59 -4.37 -3.40
CA ASP A 16 5.51 -4.18 -4.84
C ASP A 16 5.61 -5.51 -5.60
N ALA A 17 5.32 -5.51 -6.89
CA ALA A 17 5.58 -6.63 -7.82
C ALA A 17 7.04 -7.10 -7.80
N GLU A 18 7.99 -6.21 -7.46
CA GLU A 18 9.40 -6.57 -7.26
C GLU A 18 9.69 -7.27 -5.91
N GLY A 19 8.69 -7.42 -5.02
CA GLY A 19 8.83 -7.97 -3.68
C GLY A 19 9.45 -6.99 -2.68
N LYS A 20 9.45 -5.70 -3.01
CA LYS A 20 9.94 -4.64 -2.13
C LYS A 20 8.86 -4.25 -1.14
N GLU A 21 9.15 -4.30 0.16
CA GLU A 21 8.23 -3.81 1.19
C GLU A 21 8.01 -2.30 1.00
N LEU A 22 6.76 -1.93 0.72
CA LEU A 22 6.31 -0.55 0.56
C LEU A 22 5.82 -0.02 1.91
N GLY A 23 5.11 -0.85 2.68
CA GLY A 23 4.51 -0.46 3.94
C GLY A 23 3.66 -1.55 4.59
N ILE A 24 2.79 -1.15 5.50
CA ILE A 24 1.83 -2.01 6.20
C ILE A 24 0.43 -1.42 6.09
N VAL A 25 -0.60 -2.27 5.95
CA VAL A 25 -1.99 -1.81 5.96
C VAL A 25 -2.35 -1.26 7.34
N ALA A 26 -2.56 0.05 7.43
CA ALA A 26 -3.01 0.73 8.64
C ALA A 26 -4.50 0.52 8.88
N LYS A 27 -5.31 0.55 7.81
CA LYS A 27 -6.78 0.44 7.92
C LYS A 27 -7.40 0.00 6.59
N VAL A 28 -8.54 -0.71 6.65
CA VAL A 28 -9.36 -0.98 5.46
C VAL A 28 -10.76 -0.37 5.64
N GLU A 29 -11.19 0.46 4.68
CA GLU A 29 -12.52 1.06 4.68
C GLU A 29 -13.14 1.04 3.29
N GLY A 30 -14.34 0.47 3.17
CA GLY A 30 -15.12 0.49 1.91
C GLY A 30 -14.44 -0.17 0.71
N GLY A 31 -13.61 -1.20 0.94
CA GLY A 31 -12.83 -1.86 -0.11
C GLY A 31 -11.51 -1.15 -0.48
N ARG A 32 -11.02 -0.26 0.39
CA ARG A 32 -9.76 0.49 0.21
C ARG A 32 -8.87 0.35 1.44
N ALA A 33 -7.59 0.13 1.25
CA ALA A 33 -6.58 0.00 2.30
C ALA A 33 -5.82 1.31 2.38
N SER A 34 -5.77 1.91 3.56
CA SER A 34 -4.73 2.87 3.91
C SER A 34 -3.47 2.08 4.27
N VAL A 35 -2.39 2.36 3.57
CA VAL A 35 -1.09 1.72 3.76
C VAL A 35 -0.13 2.76 4.31
N ASP A 36 0.38 2.53 5.51
CA ASP A 36 1.41 3.35 6.13
C ASP A 36 2.78 2.93 5.54
N PRO A 37 3.40 3.77 4.69
CA PRO A 37 4.66 3.48 4.06
C PRO A 37 5.79 3.63 5.06
N ASN A 38 6.73 2.68 5.04
CA ASN A 38 7.87 2.76 5.95
C ASN A 38 8.72 4.01 5.64
N PRO A 39 9.16 4.80 6.63
CA PRO A 39 9.90 6.04 6.41
C PRO A 39 11.23 5.85 5.64
N SER A 40 11.82 4.65 5.70
CA SER A 40 13.00 4.30 4.87
C SER A 40 12.71 4.21 3.36
N VAL A 41 11.45 4.02 2.96
CA VAL A 41 11.00 3.98 1.55
C VAL A 41 10.40 5.31 1.12
N ALA A 42 9.70 5.97 2.05
CA ALA A 42 9.17 7.31 1.90
C ALA A 42 10.25 8.28 1.41
N GLU A 43 11.46 8.23 1.97
CA GLU A 43 12.56 9.14 1.62
C GLU A 43 13.01 9.09 0.14
N GLN A 44 12.84 7.95 -0.56
CA GLN A 44 13.19 7.83 -1.99
C GLN A 44 12.01 8.10 -2.93
N VAL A 45 10.79 7.80 -2.49
CA VAL A 45 9.56 8.00 -3.30
C VAL A 45 9.08 9.45 -3.20
N LEU A 46 9.17 10.07 -2.01
CA LEU A 46 8.86 11.50 -1.77
C LEU A 46 9.74 12.44 -2.61
N ALA A 47 10.96 12.03 -2.97
CA ALA A 47 11.85 12.85 -3.78
C ALA A 47 11.47 12.90 -5.27
N SER A 48 10.72 11.91 -5.77
CA SER A 48 10.35 11.79 -7.19
C SER A 48 8.91 12.26 -7.46
N ILE A 49 8.04 12.21 -6.46
CA ILE A 49 6.63 12.58 -6.55
C ILE A 49 6.48 13.87 -5.76
N GLY A 50 6.38 15.02 -6.45
CA GLY A 50 6.36 16.37 -5.85
C GLY A 50 5.11 16.69 -5.02
N VAL A 51 4.83 15.90 -4.00
CA VAL A 51 3.83 16.17 -2.97
C VAL A 51 4.47 17.01 -1.87
N GLU A 52 4.45 18.32 -2.05
CA GLU A 52 4.74 19.27 -0.98
C GLU A 52 3.53 19.35 -0.06
N GLY A 53 3.63 18.79 1.15
CA GLY A 53 2.88 19.27 2.30
C GLY A 53 1.95 18.27 2.99
N GLU A 54 2.25 18.11 4.28
CA GLU A 54 1.32 17.87 5.40
C GLU A 54 0.71 16.46 5.53
N ASP A 55 1.37 15.66 6.39
CA ASP A 55 0.77 14.85 7.45
C ASP A 55 -0.27 13.75 7.12
N ASP A 56 -0.48 13.39 5.85
CA ASP A 56 -1.28 12.22 5.42
C ASP A 56 -0.36 11.23 4.68
N GLU A 57 0.46 10.50 5.45
CA GLU A 57 1.48 9.59 4.94
C GLU A 57 0.89 8.27 4.39
N ASP A 58 -0.41 8.03 4.51
CA ASP A 58 -1.05 6.78 4.09
C ASP A 58 -1.33 6.71 2.57
N TYR A 59 -0.81 5.68 1.90
CA TYR A 59 -1.15 5.36 0.52
C TYR A 59 -2.48 4.59 0.44
N LEU A 60 -3.45 5.09 -0.31
CA LEU A 60 -4.73 4.42 -0.52
C LEU A 60 -4.64 3.36 -1.62
N VAL A 61 -4.54 2.10 -1.21
CA VAL A 61 -4.58 0.93 -2.10
C VAL A 61 -6.03 0.50 -2.33
N THR A 62 -6.41 0.31 -3.59
CA THR A 62 -7.71 -0.25 -3.97
C THR A 62 -7.55 -1.63 -4.59
N GLU A 63 -8.62 -2.43 -4.63
CA GLU A 63 -8.62 -3.78 -5.20
C GLU A 63 -8.09 -3.85 -6.64
N ASP A 64 -8.19 -2.78 -7.41
CA ASP A 64 -7.70 -2.68 -8.80
C ASP A 64 -6.17 -2.58 -8.88
N MET A 65 -5.53 -2.02 -7.84
CA MET A 65 -4.07 -1.93 -7.74
C MET A 65 -3.45 -3.23 -7.23
N ILE A 66 -4.24 -4.17 -6.73
CA ILE A 66 -3.74 -5.38 -6.09
C ILE A 66 -3.56 -6.46 -7.14
N ASP A 67 -2.33 -6.92 -7.32
CA ASP A 67 -2.03 -8.11 -8.13
C ASP A 67 -2.49 -9.38 -7.41
N ARG A 68 -2.14 -9.49 -6.12
CA ARG A 68 -2.39 -10.70 -5.34
C ARG A 68 -2.50 -10.41 -3.84
N ILE A 69 -3.48 -11.05 -3.21
CA ILE A 69 -3.62 -11.11 -1.75
C ILE A 69 -3.21 -12.51 -1.26
N GLY A 70 -2.24 -12.56 -0.34
CA GLY A 70 -1.78 -13.79 0.31
C GLY A 70 -1.42 -13.55 1.78
N GLU A 71 -0.20 -13.97 2.19
CA GLU A 71 0.42 -13.54 3.46
C GLU A 71 0.75 -12.04 3.46
N GLU A 72 1.05 -11.52 2.27
CA GLU A 72 1.32 -10.11 1.98
C GLU A 72 0.46 -9.66 0.78
N ILE A 73 0.26 -8.36 0.66
CA ILE A 73 -0.49 -7.74 -0.43
C ILE A 73 0.52 -7.28 -1.48
N VAL A 74 0.44 -7.86 -2.67
CA VAL A 74 1.29 -7.51 -3.82
C VAL A 74 0.55 -6.50 -4.68
N LEU A 75 1.15 -5.33 -4.92
CA LEU A 75 0.62 -4.33 -5.84
C LEU A 75 1.10 -4.59 -7.27
N ASN A 76 0.24 -4.30 -8.26
CA ASN A 76 0.66 -4.14 -9.64
C ASN A 76 1.40 -2.80 -9.73
N GLY A 77 2.71 -2.85 -9.96
CA GLY A 77 3.64 -1.71 -9.88
C GLY A 77 3.51 -0.65 -10.96
N ASP A 78 2.30 -0.14 -11.22
CA ASP A 78 2.09 1.16 -11.88
C ASP A 78 1.79 2.20 -10.79
N ILE A 79 2.82 2.58 -10.03
CA ILE A 79 2.80 3.66 -9.01
C ILE A 79 3.99 4.60 -9.18
#